data_AF-A0A3C1RZ00-F1
#
_entry.id   AF-A0A3C1RZ00-F1
#
_cell.length_a   1.000
_cell.length_b   1.000
_cell.length_c   1.000
_cell.angle_alpha   90.00
_cell.angle_beta   90.00
_cell.angle_gamma   90.00
#
_symmetry.space_group_name_H-M   'P 1'
#
loop_
_entity.id
_entity.type
_entity.pdbx_description
1 polymer ?
#
loop_
_entity_poly.entity_id
_entity_poly.type
_entity_poly.pdbx_seq_one_letter_code
_entity_poly.pdbx_strand_id
1 'polypeptide(L)' 'MPKIVNKLRNWDFCAAGRPDKFIANSKNTSKRIKKYYGRVSKVIYPCIDTSKFELVDKKKDFYLYV' A
#
# COMPACT_ATOMS: atom_id res chain seq x y z
N MET A 1 19.10 9.77 8.77
CA MET A 1 17.61 9.74 8.82
C MET A 1 17.17 10.57 10.02
N PRO A 2 16.19 11.49 9.89
CA PRO A 2 15.78 12.37 11.00
C PRO A 2 15.36 11.56 12.22
N LYS A 3 15.71 12.00 13.44
CA LYS A 3 15.46 11.26 14.71
C LYS A 3 13.98 10.88 14.91
N ILE A 4 13.05 11.70 14.41
CA ILE A 4 11.59 11.48 14.50
C ILE A 4 11.16 10.23 13.72
N VAL A 5 11.75 9.98 12.54
CA VAL A 5 11.39 8.84 11.67
C VAL A 5 11.72 7.50 12.33
N ASN A 6 12.73 7.45 13.19
CA ASN A 6 13.12 6.22 13.87
C ASN A 6 12.05 5.76 14.89
N LYS A 7 11.53 6.70 15.67
CA LYS A 7 10.44 6.41 16.64
C LYS A 7 9.17 5.96 15.92
N LEU A 8 8.82 6.63 14.82
CA LEU A 8 7.65 6.28 14.01
C LEU A 8 7.77 4.86 13.43
N ARG A 9 8.96 4.48 12.94
CA ARG A 9 9.20 3.11 12.44
C ARG A 9 8.98 2.06 13.51
N ASN A 10 9.48 2.28 14.72
CA ASN A 10 9.31 1.32 15.81
C ASN A 10 7.83 1.21 16.21
N TRP A 11 7.13 2.33 16.30
CA TRP A 11 5.70 2.34 16.57
C TRP A 11 4.90 1.59 15.51
N ASP A 12 5.19 1.84 14.22
CA ASP A 12 4.55 1.18 13.08
C ASP A 12 4.80 -0.33 13.09
N PHE A 13 6.04 -0.76 13.32
CA PHE A 13 6.38 -2.19 13.44
C PHE A 13 5.63 -2.88 14.60
N CYS A 14 5.60 -2.25 15.77
CA CYS A 14 4.83 -2.77 16.92
C CYS A 14 3.33 -2.83 16.63
N ALA A 15 2.79 -1.82 15.94
CA ALA A 15 1.38 -1.79 15.56
C ALA A 15 1.02 -2.88 14.55
N ALA A 16 1.90 -3.15 13.59
CA ALA A 16 1.75 -4.24 12.63
C ALA A 16 1.74 -5.64 13.29
N GLY A 17 2.17 -5.78 14.55
CA GLY A 17 2.07 -7.02 15.30
C GLY A 17 0.63 -7.40 15.69
N ARG A 18 -0.25 -6.41 15.87
CA ARG A 18 -1.56 -6.57 16.53
C ARG A 18 -2.66 -7.26 15.71
N PRO A 19 -2.82 -7.00 14.40
CA PRO A 19 -3.89 -7.60 13.62
C PRO A 19 -3.71 -9.11 13.44
N ASP A 20 -4.81 -9.88 13.43
CA ASP A 20 -4.78 -11.30 13.12
C ASP A 20 -4.46 -11.57 11.64
N LYS A 21 -5.03 -10.74 10.76
CA LYS A 21 -4.95 -10.90 9.31
C LYS A 21 -4.55 -9.59 8.64
N PHE A 22 -3.73 -9.71 7.60
CA PHE A 22 -3.40 -8.60 6.72
C PHE A 22 -4.11 -8.74 5.38
N ILE A 23 -4.67 -7.63 4.90
CA ILE A 23 -5.22 -7.49 3.55
C ILE A 23 -4.40 -6.43 2.81
N ALA A 24 -3.93 -6.77 1.62
CA ALA A 24 -3.19 -5.85 0.75
C ALA A 24 -4.03 -5.49 -0.47
N ASN A 25 -3.99 -4.21 -0.87
CA ASN A 25 -4.66 -3.73 -2.08
C ASN A 25 -3.97 -4.17 -3.39
N SER A 26 -2.75 -4.69 -3.30
CA SER A 26 -1.95 -5.10 -4.47
C SER A 26 -0.85 -6.09 -4.07
N LYS A 27 -0.28 -6.76 -5.07
CA LYS A 27 0.93 -7.59 -4.89
C LYS A 27 2.14 -6.76 -4.43
N ASN A 28 2.21 -5.48 -4.80
CA ASN A 28 3.31 -4.60 -4.38
C ASN A 28 3.25 -4.33 -2.87
N THR A 29 2.08 -3.92 -2.37
CA THR A 29 1.85 -3.71 -0.93
C THR A 29 2.04 -5.01 -0.16
N SER A 30 1.57 -6.14 -0.69
CA SER A 30 1.76 -7.46 -0.08
C SER A 30 3.24 -7.82 0.11
N LYS A 31 4.08 -7.59 -0.92
CA LYS A 31 5.54 -7.79 -0.83
C LYS A 31 6.18 -6.90 0.23
N ARG A 32 5.72 -5.65 0.38
CA ARG A 32 6.22 -4.73 1.42
C ARG A 32 5.85 -5.20 2.82
N ILE A 33 4.61 -5.64 3.05
CA ILE A 33 4.18 -6.21 4.33
C ILE A 33 5.08 -7.40 4.71
N LYS A 34 5.36 -8.30 3.76
CA LYS A 34 6.28 -9.43 3.98
C LYS A 34 7.71 -8.94 4.28
N LYS A 35 8.23 -7.99 3.51
CA LYS A 35 9.60 -7.48 3.66
C LYS A 35 9.83 -6.77 5.00
N TYR A 36 8.90 -5.92 5.43
CA TYR A 36 9.10 -5.04 6.58
C TYR A 36 8.53 -5.58 7.89
N TYR A 37 7.46 -6.38 7.83
CA TYR A 37 6.81 -6.92 9.03
C TYR A 37 6.91 -8.45 9.14
N GLY A 38 7.44 -9.14 8.13
CA GLY A 38 7.54 -10.61 8.13
C GLY A 38 6.19 -11.34 8.03
N ARG A 39 5.09 -10.61 7.78
CA ARG A 39 3.72 -11.15 7.77
C ARG A 39 3.27 -11.46 6.34
N VAL A 40 2.42 -12.48 6.20
CA VAL A 40 1.71 -12.76 4.95
C VAL A 40 0.41 -11.95 4.89
N SER A 41 -0.02 -11.58 3.68
CA SER A 41 -1.25 -10.84 3.45
C SER A 41 -2.04 -11.44 2.29
N LYS A 42 -3.38 -11.39 2.40
CA LYS A 42 -4.28 -11.72 1.28
C LYS A 42 -4.43 -10.49 0.39
N VAL A 43 -4.29 -10.65 -0.92
CA VAL A 43 -4.51 -9.55 -1.85
C VAL A 43 -6.00 -9.48 -2.19
N ILE A 44 -6.61 -8.32 -1.96
CA ILE A 44 -7.95 -7.96 -2.43
C ILE A 44 -7.78 -6.63 -3.16
N TYR A 45 -7.93 -6.66 -4.48
CA TYR A 45 -7.79 -5.46 -5.29
C TYR A 45 -8.87 -4.43 -4.92
N PRO A 46 -8.54 -3.13 -4.90
CA PRO A 46 -9.49 -2.10 -4.54
C PRO A 46 -10.66 -2.12 -5.51
N CYS A 47 -11.87 -1.98 -4.96
CA CYS A 47 -13.07 -1.77 -5.75
C CYS A 47 -13.00 -0.37 -6.35
N ILE A 48 -12.61 -0.28 -7.63
CA ILE A 48 -12.78 0.94 -8.41
C ILE A 48 -14.05 0.80 -9.25
N ASP A 49 -14.84 1.86 -9.27
CA ASP A 49 -16.03 1.92 -10.09
C ASP A 49 -15.62 2.20 -11.54
N THR A 50 -15.47 1.14 -12.33
CA THR A 50 -15.04 1.24 -13.73
C THR A 50 -16.04 1.98 -14.61
N SER A 51 -17.30 2.13 -14.18
CA SER A 51 -18.31 2.88 -14.94
C SER A 51 -18.05 4.39 -14.97
N LYS A 52 -17.27 4.91 -14.01
CA LYS A 52 -16.90 6.32 -13.91
C LYS A 52 -15.70 6.72 -14.78
N PHE A 53 -15.08 5.76 -15.47
CA PHE A 53 -13.86 6.00 -16.23
C PHE A 53 -14.02 5.54 -17.68
N GLU A 54 -13.65 6.40 -18.61
CA GLU A 54 -13.52 6.04 -20.01
C GLU A 54 -12.11 5.53 -20.30
N LEU A 55 -12.01 4.53 -21.18
CA LEU A 55 -10.71 4.06 -21.67
C LEU A 55 -10.10 5.16 -22.54
N VAL A 56 -8.90 5.61 -22.17
CA VAL A 56 -8.14 6.61 -22.93
C VAL A 56 -6.80 6.01 -23.34
N ASP A 57 -6.64 5.69 -24.63
CA ASP A 57 -5.40 5.11 -25.17
C ASP A 57 -4.29 6.15 -25.36
N LYS A 58 -4.63 7.43 -25.52
CA LYS A 58 -3.67 8.53 -25.69
C LYS A 58 -3.43 9.26 -24.37
N LYS A 59 -2.25 9.07 -23.79
CA LYS A 59 -1.79 9.82 -22.62
C LYS A 59 -1.66 11.31 -22.96
N LYS A 60 -2.07 12.17 -22.03
CA LYS A 60 -1.85 13.61 -22.11
C LYS A 60 -0.43 13.93 -21.63
N ASP A 61 0.11 15.07 -22.07
CA ASP A 61 1.48 15.49 -21.74
C ASP A 61 1.57 16.15 -20.35
N PHE A 62 1.14 15.40 -19.32
CA PHE A 62 1.30 15.78 -17.92
C PHE A 62 1.18 14.55 -17.01
N TYR A 63 1.72 14.67 -15.81
CA TYR A 63 1.53 13.70 -14.73
C TYR A 63 0.71 14.34 -13.62
N LEU A 64 -0.21 13.55 -13.07
CA LEU A 64 -0.88 13.89 -11.81
C LEU A 64 0.01 13.41 -10.66
N TYR A 65 0.36 14.34 -9.78
CA TYR A 65 1.00 14.04 -8.50
C TYR A 65 -0.02 14.37 -7.40
N VAL A 66 -0.32 13.40 -6.56
CA VAL A 66 -1.25 13.52 -5.41
C VAL A 66 -0.55 13.00 -4.17
#